data_AF-A0A1R1S888-F1
#
_entry.id   AF-A0A1R1S888-F1
#
_cell.length_a   1.000
_cell.length_b   1.000
_cell.length_c   1.000
_cell.angle_alpha   90.00
_cell.angle_beta   90.00
_cell.angle_gamma   90.00
#
_symmetry.space_group_name_H-M   'P 1'
#
loop_
_entity.id
_entity.type
_entity.pdbx_description
1 polymer ?
#
loop_
_entity_poly.entity_id
_entity_poly.type
_entity_poly.pdbx_seq_one_letter_code
_entity_poly.pdbx_strand_id
1 'polypeptide(L)' 'MWRTATSYTAGGEPMGTLNQGLNYFYCQQNLGRRETYGKWTNVWWAKTDDDSGNTNVFISDVYIKGGDNDQPLPGLPVC' A
#
# COMPACT_ATOMS: atom_id res chain seq x y z
N MET A 1 -2.21 -0.30 11.45
CA MET A 1 -2.74 1.08 11.34
C MET A 1 -1.93 1.81 10.29
N TRP A 2 -2.55 2.31 9.24
CA TRP A 2 -1.91 3.13 8.19
C TRP A 2 -2.43 4.56 8.28
N ARG A 3 -1.79 5.43 7.52
CA ARG A 3 -2.20 6.81 7.32
C ARG A 3 -2.99 6.93 6.02
N THR A 4 -3.72 8.03 5.88
CA THR A 4 -4.38 8.38 4.62
C THR A 4 -3.36 8.40 3.49
N ALA A 5 -3.62 7.64 2.42
CA ALA A 5 -2.70 7.45 1.31
C ALA A 5 -3.45 7.34 -0.02
N THR A 6 -2.80 7.76 -1.10
CA THR A 6 -3.31 7.60 -2.46
C THR A 6 -3.26 6.13 -2.86
N SER A 7 -4.35 5.60 -3.38
CA SER A 7 -4.44 4.26 -3.96
C SER A 7 -4.01 4.27 -5.43
N TYR A 8 -3.41 3.18 -5.89
CA TYR A 8 -2.88 3.06 -7.23
C TYR A 8 -3.36 1.77 -7.91
N THR A 9 -3.50 1.78 -9.24
CA THR A 9 -3.66 0.54 -10.02
C THR A 9 -2.38 -0.29 -9.96
N ALA A 10 -2.43 -1.57 -10.37
CA ALA A 10 -1.21 -2.37 -10.56
C ALA A 10 -0.19 -1.66 -11.48
N GLY A 11 -0.66 -0.90 -12.48
CA GLY A 11 0.17 -0.12 -13.40
C GLY A 11 0.77 1.16 -12.80
N GLY A 12 0.28 1.64 -11.65
CA GLY A 12 0.82 2.80 -10.95
C GLY A 12 0.07 4.09 -11.24
N GLU A 13 -1.12 3.98 -11.80
CA GLU A 13 -2.00 5.13 -11.99
C GLU A 13 -2.74 5.42 -10.69
N PRO A 14 -2.77 6.67 -10.21
CA PRO A 14 -3.52 7.04 -9.01
C PRO A 14 -5.02 6.87 -9.27
N MET A 15 -5.71 6.19 -8.36
CA MET A 15 -7.13 5.84 -8.47
C MET A 15 -8.00 6.60 -7.47
N GLY A 16 -7.53 6.75 -6.24
CA GLY A 16 -8.34 7.29 -5.16
C GLY A 16 -7.57 7.45 -3.88
N THR A 17 -8.28 7.42 -2.76
CA THR A 17 -7.71 7.61 -1.43
C THR A 17 -8.19 6.50 -0.49
N LEU A 18 -7.25 5.89 0.22
CA LEU A 18 -7.51 5.06 1.39
C LEU A 18 -7.31 5.94 2.63
N ASN A 19 -8.35 6.15 3.42
CA ASN A 19 -8.26 6.90 4.65
C ASN A 19 -7.54 6.08 5.73
N GLN A 20 -6.94 6.79 6.70
CA GLN A 20 -6.38 6.15 7.88
C GLN A 20 -7.41 5.23 8.56
N GLY A 21 -7.01 4.02 8.92
CA GLY A 21 -7.95 3.07 9.51
C GLY A 21 -7.38 1.69 9.82
N LEU A 22 -8.31 0.73 9.89
CA LEU A 22 -8.09 -0.71 10.09
C LEU A 22 -8.74 -1.59 8.96
N ASN A 23 -9.05 -1.02 7.78
CA ASN A 23 -9.20 -1.72 6.48
C ASN A 23 -8.19 -2.87 6.18
N TYR A 24 -8.72 -4.03 5.90
CA TYR A 24 -7.96 -5.23 5.60
C TYR A 24 -7.15 -5.07 4.30
N PHE A 25 -5.86 -5.41 4.36
CA PHE A 25 -5.05 -5.67 3.18
C PHE A 25 -5.17 -7.15 2.84
N TYR A 26 -5.36 -7.47 1.57
CA TYR A 26 -5.54 -8.84 1.12
C TYR A 26 -4.20 -9.58 1.03
N CYS A 27 -3.24 -8.95 0.36
CA CYS A 27 -1.89 -9.42 0.15
C CYS A 27 -0.99 -8.24 -0.19
N GLN A 28 0.28 -8.50 -0.44
CA GLN A 28 1.25 -7.50 -0.90
C GLN A 28 2.05 -8.02 -2.08
N GLN A 29 2.51 -7.13 -2.94
CA GLN A 29 3.31 -7.47 -4.10
C GLN A 29 4.45 -6.47 -4.27
N ASN A 30 5.62 -6.97 -4.67
CA ASN A 30 6.69 -6.11 -5.15
C ASN A 30 6.38 -5.69 -6.59
N LEU A 31 5.93 -4.44 -6.76
CA LEU A 31 5.58 -3.88 -8.07
C LEU A 31 6.78 -3.23 -8.77
N GLY A 32 7.99 -3.30 -8.19
CA GLY A 32 9.21 -2.71 -8.73
C GLY A 32 9.25 -1.18 -8.73
N ARG A 33 8.11 -0.51 -8.47
CA ARG A 33 8.04 0.93 -8.29
C ARG A 33 8.26 1.31 -6.83
N ARG A 34 9.13 2.29 -6.64
CA ARG A 34 9.50 2.81 -5.33
C ARG A 34 8.65 4.01 -4.97
N GLU A 35 8.05 3.96 -3.79
CA GLU A 35 7.45 5.12 -3.14
C GLU A 35 8.39 5.66 -2.07
N THR A 36 8.37 6.98 -1.85
CA THR A 36 9.14 7.62 -0.78
C THR A 36 8.27 8.60 0.00
N TYR A 37 8.16 8.38 1.30
CA TYR A 37 7.46 9.27 2.22
C TYR A 37 8.38 9.71 3.35
N GLY A 38 8.84 10.97 3.27
CA GLY A 38 9.83 11.51 4.20
C GLY A 38 11.15 10.74 4.12
N LYS A 39 11.48 9.98 5.17
CA LYS A 39 12.69 9.14 5.24
C LYS A 39 12.44 7.66 4.92
N TRP A 40 11.18 7.29 4.70
CA TRP A 40 10.78 5.91 4.45
C TRP A 40 10.63 5.67 2.96
N THR A 41 11.11 4.53 2.49
CA THR A 41 11.02 4.13 1.09
C THR A 41 10.67 2.66 0.98
N ASN A 42 9.78 2.31 0.06
CA ASN A 42 9.39 0.93 -0.15
C ASN A 42 9.02 0.65 -1.61
N VAL A 43 9.30 -0.57 -2.05
CA VAL A 43 8.92 -1.14 -3.35
C VAL A 43 7.76 -2.14 -3.24
N TRP A 44 7.35 -2.45 -2.02
CA TRP A 44 6.22 -3.32 -1.70
C TRP A 44 4.92 -2.52 -1.59
N TRP A 45 3.86 -3.15 -2.08
CA TRP A 45 2.55 -2.55 -2.19
C TRP A 45 1.49 -3.52 -1.71
N ALA A 46 0.73 -3.11 -0.69
CA ALA A 46 -0.39 -3.85 -0.16
C ALA A 46 -1.64 -3.64 -1.02
N LYS A 47 -2.23 -4.75 -1.46
CA LYS A 47 -3.48 -4.80 -2.21
C LYS A 47 -4.68 -4.65 -1.27
N THR A 48 -5.61 -3.78 -1.61
CA THR A 48 -6.81 -3.47 -0.82
C THR A 48 -7.90 -2.89 -1.71
N ASP A 49 -9.03 -2.55 -1.10
CA ASP A 49 -10.10 -1.75 -1.70
C ASP A 49 -10.09 -0.39 -0.99
N ASP A 50 -10.16 0.70 -1.75
CA ASP A 50 -10.08 2.05 -1.20
C ASP A 50 -11.44 2.61 -0.78
N ASP A 51 -11.43 3.71 -0.04
CA ASP A 51 -12.66 4.36 0.43
C ASP A 51 -13.32 5.22 -0.67
N SER A 52 -12.73 5.26 -1.87
CA SER A 52 -13.30 5.92 -3.05
C SER A 52 -14.19 4.97 -3.86
N GLY A 53 -14.31 3.71 -3.44
CA GLY A 53 -15.10 2.68 -4.11
C GLY A 53 -14.34 1.86 -5.15
N ASN A 54 -13.02 2.00 -5.24
CA ASN A 54 -12.19 1.19 -6.11
C ASN A 54 -11.81 -0.13 -5.43
N THR A 55 -11.78 -1.21 -6.22
CA THR A 55 -11.35 -2.52 -5.75
C THR A 55 -10.06 -2.96 -6.42
N ASN A 56 -9.32 -3.87 -5.79
CA ASN A 56 -8.05 -4.40 -6.31
C ASN A 56 -6.98 -3.31 -6.56
N VAL A 57 -6.97 -2.28 -5.71
CA VAL A 57 -5.98 -1.20 -5.75
C VAL A 57 -4.84 -1.49 -4.78
N PHE A 58 -3.78 -0.70 -4.89
CA PHE A 58 -2.55 -0.87 -4.17
C PHE A 58 -2.20 0.39 -3.39
N ILE A 59 -1.75 0.22 -2.15
CA ILE A 59 -1.19 1.28 -1.30
C ILE A 59 0.25 0.91 -1.02
N SER A 60 1.16 1.89 -1.11
CA SER A 60 2.55 1.60 -0.77
C SER A 60 2.69 1.32 0.73
N ASP A 61 3.49 0.32 1.03
CA ASP A 61 3.78 -0.14 2.39
C ASP A 61 4.43 0.94 3.27
N VAL A 62 5.01 2.00 2.67
CA VAL A 62 5.52 3.17 3.42
C VAL A 62 4.44 3.86 4.27
N TYR A 63 3.17 3.71 3.90
CA TYR A 63 2.05 4.31 4.62
C TYR A 63 1.48 3.41 5.71
N ILE A 64 1.95 2.16 5.81
CA ILE A 64 1.43 1.15 6.73
C ILE A 64 2.42 0.95 7.88
N LYS A 65 1.92 1.10 9.12
CA LYS A 65 2.74 0.84 10.31
C LYS A 65 3.00 -0.66 10.44
N GLY A 66 4.28 -1.02 10.60
CA GLY A 66 4.71 -2.39 10.89
C GLY A 66 5.69 -2.97 9.88
N GLY A 67 5.86 -2.33 8.72
CA GLY A 67 6.89 -2.67 7.74
C GLY A 67 8.21 -1.90 7.96
N ASP A 68 9.25 -2.31 7.22
CA ASP A 68 10.55 -1.65 7.14
C ASP A 68 10.84 -1.21 5.69
N ASN A 69 11.90 -0.45 5.47
CA ASN A 69 12.27 0.04 4.14
C ASN A 69 12.58 -1.11 3.18
N ASP A 70 12.02 -1.02 1.96
CA ASP A 70 12.17 -2.01 0.89
C ASP A 70 11.82 -3.46 1.30
N GLN A 71 11.03 -3.63 2.36
CA GLN A 71 10.63 -4.93 2.91
C GLN A 71 9.10 -5.12 2.89
N PRO A 72 8.63 -6.37 2.74
CA PRO A 72 7.21 -6.68 2.86
C PRO A 72 6.74 -6.51 4.30
N LEU A 73 5.45 -6.18 4.48
CA LEU A 73 4.81 -6.18 5.79
C LEU A 73 4.81 -7.58 6.42
N PRO A 74 5.33 -7.74 7.65
CA PRO A 74 5.18 -8.96 8.41
C PRO A 74 3.70 -9.29 8.64
N GLY A 75 3.29 -10.52 8.30
CA GLY A 75 1.92 -11.02 8.51
C GLY A 75 0.94 -10.78 7.37
N LEU A 76 1.32 -10.03 6.33
CA LEU A 76 0.55 -9.90 5.10
C LEU A 76 1.07 -10.91 4.05
N PRO A 77 0.25 -11.81 3.50
CA PRO A 77 0.73 -12.77 2.50
C PRO A 77 1.19 -12.06 1.21
N VAL A 78 2.16 -12.67 0.52
CA VAL A 78 2.63 -12.19 -0.77
C VAL A 78 1.74 -12.71 -1.89
N CYS A 79 1.29 -11.80 -2.75
CA CYS A 79 0.85 -12.07 -4.10
C CYS A 79 2.08 -12.00 -5.03
#